data_AF-T0M180-F1
#
_entry.id   AF-T0M180-F1
#
_cell.length_a   1.000
_cell.length_b   1.000
_cell.length_c   1.000
_cell.angle_alpha   90.00
_cell.angle_beta   90.00
_cell.angle_gamma   90.00
#
_symmetry.space_group_name_H-M   'P 1'
#
loop_
_entity.id
_entity.type
_entity.pdbx_description
1 polymer ?
#
loop_
_entity_poly.entity_id
_entity_poly.type
_entity_poly.pdbx_seq_one_letter_code
_entity_poly.pdbx_strand_id
1 'polypeptide(L)'
;MTIIEIEVIFDFVCATTPSLYQKTYPDGKNDTFSIAWKPYYLHYNTQPHSVDKSEVAKVRLSDMSPERQAALTHWMEQIGRSFSVNFKWGGKIGPDRRDAHRLVRLSRSKDASVQSSLIDGLFAACHELEQDISDIEILQMLRLALV
;
A
#
# COMPACT_ATOMS: atom_id res chain seq x y z
N MET A 1 14.30 -15.48 23.13
CA MET A 1 13.35 -14.89 22.16
C MET A 1 14.13 -13.86 21.37
N THR A 2 14.34 -14.11 20.08
CA THR A 2 15.11 -13.21 19.22
C THR A 2 14.13 -12.25 18.57
N ILE A 3 14.39 -10.94 18.66
CA ILE A 3 13.64 -9.94 17.92
C ILE A 3 14.35 -9.75 16.60
N ILE A 4 13.62 -9.97 15.50
CA ILE A 4 14.12 -9.75 14.14
C ILE A 4 13.54 -8.43 13.65
N GLU A 5 14.41 -7.44 13.44
CA GLU A 5 14.01 -6.17 12.84
C GLU A 5 13.95 -6.29 11.32
N ILE A 6 12.81 -5.91 10.74
CA ILE A 6 12.61 -5.88 9.29
C ILE A 6 12.30 -4.45 8.89
N GLU A 7 13.16 -3.86 8.07
CA GLU A 7 12.89 -2.55 7.48
C GLU A 7 12.18 -2.73 6.14
N VAL A 8 10.97 -2.18 6.04
CA VAL A 8 10.17 -2.25 4.82
C VAL A 8 10.18 -0.87 4.17
N ILE A 9 10.86 -0.75 3.03
CA ILE A 9 10.85 0.46 2.20
C ILE A 9 9.64 0.36 1.26
N PHE A 10 8.70 1.29 1.36
CA PHE A 10 7.42 1.17 0.67
C PHE A 10 6.84 2.50 0.18
N ASP A 11 6.05 2.41 -0.88
CA ASP A 11 5.09 3.42 -1.31
C ASP A 11 3.72 2.72 -1.39
N PHE A 12 2.63 3.41 -1.05
CA PHE A 12 1.28 2.88 -1.14
C PHE A 12 0.82 2.60 -2.58
N VAL A 13 1.52 3.07 -3.62
CA VAL A 13 1.28 2.61 -5.00
C VAL A 13 1.75 1.18 -5.22
N CYS A 14 2.79 0.74 -4.49
CA CYS A 14 3.32 -0.61 -4.62
C CYS A 14 2.37 -1.59 -3.92
N ALA A 15 1.74 -2.48 -4.68
CA ALA A 15 0.71 -3.41 -4.22
C ALA A 15 1.21 -4.57 -3.33
N THR A 16 2.46 -4.53 -2.84
CA THR A 16 3.04 -5.63 -2.07
C THR A 16 2.61 -5.56 -0.61
N THR A 17 1.85 -6.55 -0.15
CA THR A 17 1.50 -6.66 1.28
C THR A 17 2.66 -7.21 2.09
N PRO A 18 2.90 -6.71 3.32
CA PRO A 18 3.96 -7.21 4.21
C PRO A 18 3.73 -8.66 4.71
N SER A 19 2.55 -9.22 4.49
CA SER A 19 2.13 -10.53 5.04
C SER A 19 2.92 -11.73 4.49
N LEU A 20 3.78 -11.53 3.49
CA LEU A 20 4.55 -12.57 2.82
C LEU A 20 5.54 -13.28 3.77
N TYR A 21 6.24 -12.55 4.65
CA TYR A 21 7.32 -13.14 5.45
C TYR A 21 6.81 -14.16 6.49
N GLN A 22 5.81 -13.80 7.29
CA GLN A 22 5.27 -14.68 8.35
C GLN A 22 4.66 -15.97 7.80
N LYS A 23 4.14 -15.94 6.56
CA LYS A 23 3.57 -17.10 5.89
C LYS A 23 4.62 -18.00 5.22
N THR A 24 5.83 -17.50 4.96
CA THR A 24 6.84 -18.20 4.14
C THR A 24 7.80 -19.06 4.96
N TYR A 25 8.02 -18.77 6.25
CA TYR A 25 9.01 -19.47 7.08
C TYR A 25 8.38 -20.41 8.13
N PRO A 26 8.73 -21.71 8.17
CA PRO A 26 8.11 -22.71 9.06
C PRO A 26 8.15 -22.40 10.56
N ASP A 27 9.18 -21.70 11.03
CA ASP A 27 9.33 -21.29 12.45
C ASP A 27 9.02 -19.80 12.70
N GLY A 28 8.70 -19.03 11.65
CA GLY A 28 8.46 -17.59 11.75
C GLY A 28 7.28 -17.22 12.67
N LYS A 29 6.37 -18.16 12.92
CA LYS A 29 5.27 -18.03 13.89
C LYS A 29 5.73 -17.85 15.35
N ASN A 30 6.94 -18.28 15.69
CA ASN A 30 7.52 -18.14 17.04
C ASN A 30 8.51 -16.96 17.15
N ASP A 31 8.84 -16.33 16.02
CA ASP A 31 9.71 -15.16 15.98
C ASP A 31 8.92 -13.88 16.26
N THR A 32 9.51 -12.97 17.02
CA THR A 32 8.95 -11.64 17.23
C THR A 32 9.55 -10.70 16.20
N PHE A 33 8.73 -10.23 15.26
CA PHE A 33 9.15 -9.24 14.27
C PHE A 33 8.86 -7.83 14.75
N SER A 34 9.86 -6.96 14.61
CA SER A 34 9.67 -5.51 14.68
C SER A 34 9.74 -4.97 13.26
N ILE A 35 8.62 -4.49 12.72
CA ILE A 35 8.58 -3.95 11.36
C ILE A 35 8.78 -2.43 11.41
N ALA A 36 9.86 -1.96 10.81
CA ALA A 36 10.15 -0.54 10.64
C ALA A 36 9.73 -0.08 9.24
N TRP A 37 8.58 0.60 9.17
CA TRP A 37 8.01 1.14 7.94
C TRP A 37 8.73 2.40 7.47
N LYS A 38 9.48 2.32 6.37
CA LYS A 38 10.23 3.43 5.78
C LYS A 38 9.56 3.92 4.48
N PRO A 39 9.04 5.16 4.44
CA PRO A 39 8.37 5.66 3.25
C PRO A 39 9.37 5.88 2.10
N TYR A 40 8.92 5.56 0.89
CA TYR A 40 9.58 5.87 -0.38
C TYR A 40 8.56 6.56 -1.30
N TYR A 41 9.02 7.50 -2.12
CA TYR A 41 8.15 8.28 -3.00
C TYR A 41 8.44 7.90 -4.45
N LEU A 42 7.59 7.04 -5.03
CA LEU A 42 7.68 6.63 -6.45
C LEU A 42 7.37 7.76 -7.42
N HIS A 43 6.82 8.89 -6.95
CA HIS A 43 6.36 10.02 -7.78
C HIS A 43 5.47 9.53 -8.93
N TYR A 44 4.52 8.65 -8.62
CA TYR A 44 3.78 7.89 -9.62
C TYR A 44 2.88 8.78 -10.49
N ASN A 45 2.17 9.75 -9.88
CA ASN A 45 1.46 10.82 -10.58
C ASN A 45 2.39 12.03 -10.74
N THR A 46 2.50 12.54 -11.97
CA THR A 46 3.31 13.73 -12.31
C THR A 46 2.47 15.01 -12.39
N GLN A 47 1.15 14.89 -12.36
CA GLN A 47 0.22 16.02 -12.41
C GLN A 47 0.08 16.66 -11.02
N PRO A 48 -0.19 17.97 -10.95
CA PRO A 48 -0.36 18.68 -9.67
C PRO A 48 -1.73 18.43 -9.00
N HIS A 49 -2.57 17.58 -9.57
CA HIS A 49 -3.92 17.26 -9.10
C HIS A 49 -4.18 15.75 -9.20
N SER A 50 -5.21 15.28 -8.52
CA SER A 50 -5.64 13.90 -8.55
C SER A 50 -6.16 13.50 -9.94
N VAL A 51 -5.59 12.44 -10.48
CA VAL A 51 -5.96 11.87 -11.79
C VAL A 51 -6.41 10.43 -11.65
N ASP A 52 -7.07 9.88 -12.66
CA ASP A 52 -7.51 8.49 -12.61
C ASP A 52 -6.31 7.55 -12.70
N LYS A 53 -6.29 6.50 -11.88
CA LYS A 53 -5.19 5.52 -11.88
C LYS A 53 -4.98 4.86 -13.24
N SER A 54 -6.06 4.66 -13.98
CA SER A 54 -6.03 4.08 -15.32
C SER A 54 -5.30 4.98 -16.33
N GLU A 55 -5.40 6.31 -16.19
CA GLU A 55 -4.67 7.27 -17.02
C GLU A 55 -3.18 7.24 -16.71
N VAL A 56 -2.82 7.22 -15.42
CA VAL A 56 -1.41 7.10 -15.02
C VAL A 56 -0.83 5.77 -15.46
N ALA A 57 -1.57 4.67 -15.33
CA ALA A 57 -1.15 3.35 -15.78
C ALA A 57 -0.89 3.31 -17.29
N LYS A 58 -1.76 3.94 -18.11
CA LYS A 58 -1.56 4.05 -19.58
C LYS A 58 -0.24 4.72 -19.92
N VAL A 59 0.10 5.80 -19.20
CA VAL A 59 1.36 6.53 -19.42
C VAL A 59 2.55 5.73 -18.91
N ARG A 60 2.45 5.12 -17.72
CA ARG A 60 3.55 4.37 -17.08
C ARG A 60 3.87 3.04 -17.77
N LEU A 61 2.88 2.44 -18.41
CA LEU A 61 2.99 1.16 -19.10
C LEU A 61 3.00 1.33 -20.63
N SER A 62 3.20 2.54 -21.14
CA SER A 62 3.16 2.83 -22.59
C SER A 62 4.13 1.97 -23.41
N ASP A 63 5.25 1.58 -22.80
CA ASP A 63 6.31 0.78 -23.45
C ASP A 63 5.97 -0.72 -23.45
N MET A 64 4.85 -1.12 -22.84
CA MET A 64 4.40 -2.50 -22.71
C MET A 64 3.24 -2.78 -23.68
N SER A 65 3.29 -3.92 -24.38
CA SER A 65 2.19 -4.32 -25.28
C SER A 65 0.89 -4.57 -24.51
N PRO A 66 -0.30 -4.40 -25.14
CA PRO A 66 -1.58 -4.64 -24.49
C PRO A 66 -1.69 -6.03 -23.85
N GLU A 67 -1.15 -7.06 -24.49
CA GLU A 67 -1.17 -8.44 -23.99
C GLU A 67 -0.33 -8.58 -22.71
N ARG A 68 0.83 -7.93 -22.66
CA ARG A 68 1.70 -7.93 -21.47
C ARG A 68 1.07 -7.14 -20.32
N GLN A 69 0.39 -6.02 -20.62
CA GLN A 69 -0.36 -5.27 -19.61
C GLN A 69 -1.49 -6.12 -19.03
N ALA A 70 -2.27 -6.80 -19.87
CA ALA A 70 -3.35 -7.69 -19.43
C ALA A 70 -2.81 -8.86 -18.58
N ALA A 71 -1.69 -9.46 -19.00
CA ALA A 71 -1.04 -10.53 -18.24
C ALA A 71 -0.55 -10.05 -16.86
N LEU A 72 0.02 -8.85 -16.78
CA LEU A 72 0.46 -8.23 -15.52
C LEU A 72 -0.73 -8.01 -14.58
N THR A 73 -1.82 -7.43 -15.08
CA THR A 73 -3.06 -7.21 -14.33
C THR A 73 -3.60 -8.52 -13.78
N HIS A 74 -3.73 -9.54 -14.64
CA HIS A 74 -4.22 -10.87 -14.22
C HIS A 74 -3.32 -11.52 -13.16
N TRP A 75 -1.99 -11.43 -13.33
CA TRP A 75 -1.04 -11.95 -12.36
C TRP A 75 -1.16 -11.24 -11.00
N MET A 76 -1.30 -9.91 -11.00
CA MET A 76 -1.52 -9.15 -9.77
C MET A 76 -2.83 -9.54 -9.08
N GLU A 77 -3.92 -9.72 -9.81
CA GLU A 77 -5.19 -10.19 -9.26
C GLU A 77 -5.09 -11.60 -8.65
N GLN A 78 -4.39 -12.51 -9.33
CA GLN A 78 -4.16 -13.86 -8.81
C GLN A 78 -3.38 -13.83 -7.49
N ILE A 79 -2.30 -13.03 -7.43
CA ILE A 79 -1.52 -12.86 -6.20
C ILE A 79 -2.38 -12.22 -5.12
N GLY A 80 -3.07 -11.12 -5.42
CA GLY A 80 -3.95 -10.44 -4.46
C GLY A 80 -4.93 -11.41 -3.81
N ARG A 81 -5.64 -12.21 -4.62
CA ARG A 81 -6.60 -13.21 -4.11
C ARG A 81 -5.95 -14.24 -3.18
N SER A 82 -4.72 -14.66 -3.44
CA SER A 82 -3.98 -15.58 -2.55
C SER A 82 -3.66 -14.97 -1.18
N PHE A 83 -3.65 -13.63 -1.09
CA PHE A 83 -3.51 -12.86 0.15
C PHE A 83 -4.82 -12.23 0.63
N SER A 84 -5.97 -12.64 0.07
CA SER A 84 -7.29 -12.08 0.40
C SER A 84 -7.44 -10.58 0.12
N VAL A 85 -6.65 -10.05 -0.83
CA VAL A 85 -6.75 -8.68 -1.34
C VAL A 85 -7.49 -8.70 -2.68
N ASN A 86 -8.55 -7.89 -2.80
CA ASN A 86 -9.29 -7.77 -4.04
C ASN A 86 -8.97 -6.45 -4.76
N PHE A 87 -7.93 -6.47 -5.60
CA PHE A 87 -7.50 -5.28 -6.33
C PHE A 87 -8.61 -4.71 -7.20
N LYS A 88 -8.84 -3.41 -7.02
CA LYS A 88 -9.65 -2.56 -7.88
C LYS A 88 -8.76 -1.50 -8.51
N TRP A 89 -8.85 -1.43 -9.84
CA TRP A 89 -7.95 -0.62 -10.66
C TRP A 89 -8.46 0.81 -10.91
N GLY A 90 -9.69 1.11 -10.48
CA GLY A 90 -10.26 2.45 -10.55
C GLY A 90 -9.81 3.36 -9.41
N GLY A 91 -10.54 4.46 -9.27
CA GLY A 91 -10.22 5.51 -8.32
C GLY A 91 -9.11 6.43 -8.80
N LYS A 92 -8.80 7.40 -7.93
CA LYS A 92 -7.86 8.48 -8.22
C LYS A 92 -6.56 8.34 -7.45
N ILE A 93 -5.57 9.04 -7.96
CA ILE A 93 -4.23 9.12 -7.40
C ILE A 93 -3.78 10.58 -7.36
N GLY A 94 -3.65 11.11 -6.15
CA GLY A 94 -3.14 12.46 -5.93
C GLY A 94 -1.70 12.69 -6.37
N PRO A 95 -1.27 13.97 -6.35
CA PRO A 95 0.08 14.38 -6.73
C PRO A 95 1.15 13.80 -5.81
N ASP A 96 0.88 13.71 -4.51
CA ASP A 96 1.78 13.10 -3.55
C ASP A 96 1.02 12.31 -2.46
N ARG A 97 1.77 11.45 -1.75
CA ARG A 97 1.30 10.62 -0.61
C ARG A 97 1.97 11.04 0.68
N ARG A 98 2.47 12.28 0.74
CA ARG A 98 3.29 12.76 1.84
C ARG A 98 2.53 12.66 3.15
N ASP A 99 1.25 13.03 3.15
CA ASP A 99 0.44 13.03 4.35
C ASP A 99 0.05 11.63 4.81
N ALA A 100 -0.21 10.69 3.88
CA ALA A 100 -0.35 9.27 4.20
C ALA A 100 0.93 8.71 4.88
N HIS A 101 2.11 9.01 4.33
CA HIS A 101 3.38 8.60 4.92
C HIS A 101 3.66 9.27 6.27
N ARG A 102 3.31 10.55 6.42
CA ARG A 102 3.39 11.26 7.71
C ARG A 102 2.47 10.62 8.75
N LEU A 103 1.27 10.20 8.36
CA LEU A 103 0.33 9.53 9.25
C LEU A 103 0.91 8.21 9.79
N VAL A 104 1.54 7.40 8.93
CA VAL A 104 2.27 6.19 9.37
C VAL A 104 3.47 6.53 10.26
N ARG A 105 4.19 7.62 9.98
CA ARG A 105 5.29 8.06 10.86
C ARG A 105 4.77 8.48 12.23
N LEU A 106 3.65 9.19 12.30
CA LEU A 106 3.02 9.62 13.54
C LEU A 106 2.45 8.44 14.35
N SER A 107 2.01 7.37 13.69
CA SER A 107 1.53 6.16 14.38
C SER A 107 2.65 5.35 15.04
N ARG A 108 3.94 5.64 14.78
CA ARG A 108 5.06 4.93 15.43
C ARG A 108 5.10 5.08 16.95
N SER A 109 4.48 6.12 17.51
CA SER A 109 4.38 6.30 18.96
C SER A 109 3.14 5.60 19.57
N LYS A 110 2.38 4.88 18.75
CA LYS A 110 1.21 4.09 19.16
C LYS A 110 1.57 2.60 19.20
N ASP A 111 0.66 1.80 19.71
CA ASP A 111 0.81 0.34 19.72
C ASP A 111 0.99 -0.22 18.30
N ALA A 112 1.78 -1.27 18.18
CA ALA A 112 2.09 -1.89 16.89
C ALA A 112 0.83 -2.33 16.13
N SER A 113 -0.22 -2.76 16.85
CA SER A 113 -1.52 -3.10 16.27
C SER A 113 -2.19 -1.90 15.58
N VAL A 114 -2.16 -0.72 16.21
CA VAL A 114 -2.72 0.52 15.66
C VAL A 114 -1.97 0.94 14.40
N GLN A 115 -0.64 0.83 14.41
CA GLN A 115 0.15 1.13 13.22
C GLN A 115 -0.13 0.14 12.08
N SER A 116 -0.22 -1.15 12.35
CA SER A 116 -0.56 -2.16 11.34
C SER A 116 -1.95 -1.91 10.75
N SER A 117 -2.98 -1.69 11.59
CA SER A 117 -4.33 -1.40 11.11
C SER A 117 -4.42 -0.12 10.27
N LEU A 118 -3.64 0.92 10.61
CA LEU A 118 -3.54 2.13 9.78
C LEU A 118 -3.01 1.82 8.38
N ILE A 119 -1.92 1.05 8.32
CA ILE A 119 -1.26 0.72 7.06
C ILE A 119 -2.18 -0.13 6.21
N ASP A 120 -2.82 -1.14 6.80
CA ASP A 120 -3.80 -1.98 6.12
C ASP A 120 -4.99 -1.14 5.61
N GLY A 121 -5.49 -0.21 6.42
CA GLY A 121 -6.55 0.72 6.02
C GLY A 121 -6.15 1.63 4.84
N LEU A 122 -4.93 2.15 4.84
CA LEU A 122 -4.39 2.96 3.73
C LEU A 122 -4.21 2.13 2.45
N PHE A 123 -3.74 0.89 2.58
CA PHE A 123 -3.64 -0.04 1.45
C PHE A 123 -5.03 -0.39 0.90
N ALA A 124 -5.98 -0.75 1.76
CA ALA A 124 -7.36 -1.07 1.36
C ALA A 124 -8.05 0.13 0.70
N ALA A 125 -7.90 1.34 1.27
CA ALA A 125 -8.41 2.58 0.68
C ALA A 125 -7.90 2.76 -0.75
N CYS A 126 -6.58 2.62 -0.95
CA CYS A 126 -5.95 2.78 -2.25
C CYS A 126 -6.30 1.65 -3.24
N HIS A 127 -6.30 0.38 -2.81
CA HIS A 127 -6.28 -0.77 -3.72
C HIS A 127 -7.59 -1.55 -3.79
N GLU A 128 -8.51 -1.38 -2.85
CA GLU A 128 -9.74 -2.17 -2.76
C GLU A 128 -11.01 -1.31 -2.73
N LEU A 129 -10.88 -0.07 -2.25
CA LEU A 129 -11.99 0.89 -2.12
C LEU A 129 -11.93 2.03 -3.14
N GLU A 130 -10.91 2.05 -4.00
CA GLU A 130 -10.75 3.06 -5.07
C GLU A 130 -10.69 4.52 -4.54
N GLN A 131 -10.26 4.69 -3.29
CA GLN A 131 -10.13 5.99 -2.63
C GLN A 131 -8.77 6.63 -2.92
N ASP A 132 -8.75 7.96 -2.94
CA ASP A 132 -7.53 8.74 -3.07
C ASP A 132 -6.95 9.06 -1.69
N ILE A 133 -5.85 8.40 -1.34
CA ILE A 133 -5.18 8.59 -0.05
C ILE A 133 -4.35 9.89 0.06
N SER A 134 -4.40 10.75 -0.96
CA SER A 134 -3.95 12.14 -0.84
C SER A 134 -5.04 13.07 -0.29
N ASP A 135 -6.30 12.63 -0.30
CA ASP A 135 -7.43 13.39 0.20
C ASP A 135 -7.42 13.42 1.73
N ILE A 136 -7.48 14.64 2.28
CA ILE A 136 -7.45 14.85 3.72
C ILE A 136 -8.66 14.26 4.43
N GLU A 137 -9.84 14.22 3.79
CA GLU A 137 -11.04 13.64 4.38
C GLU A 137 -10.88 12.12 4.56
N ILE A 138 -10.31 11.45 3.55
CA ILE A 138 -9.97 10.02 3.62
C ILE A 138 -8.94 9.75 4.72
N LEU A 139 -7.89 10.56 4.80
CA LEU A 139 -6.87 10.43 5.84
C LEU A 139 -7.42 10.67 7.26
N GLN A 140 -8.34 11.64 7.42
CA GLN A 140 -9.00 11.90 8.70
C GLN A 140 -9.92 10.75 9.10
N MET A 141 -10.70 10.21 8.17
CA MET A 141 -11.55 9.05 8.40
C MET A 141 -10.72 7.84 8.87
N LEU A 142 -9.62 7.54 8.17
CA LEU A 142 -8.73 6.43 8.54
C LEU A 142 -8.07 6.65 9.90
N ARG A 143 -7.71 7.89 10.24
CA ARG A 143 -7.16 8.23 11.56
C ARG A 143 -8.19 7.99 12.68
N LEU A 144 -9.45 8.38 12.48
CA LEU A 144 -10.49 8.25 13.49
C LEU A 144 -10.90 6.80 13.74
N ALA A 145 -10.81 5.93 12.73
CA ALA A 145 -11.07 4.50 12.86
C ALA A 145 -10.07 3.75 13.77
N LEU A 146 -9.03 4.43 14.26
CA LEU A 146 -7.89 3.86 14.99
C LEU A 146 -7.70 4.46 16.40
N VAL A 147 -8.60 5.35 16.83
CA VAL A 147 -8.65 5.96 18.17
C VAL A 147 -9.84 5.38 18.91
#